data_AF-A0A0W0G9D4-F1
#
_entry.id   AF-A0A0W0G9D4-F1
#
_cell.length_a   1.000
_cell.length_b   1.000
_cell.length_c   1.000
_cell.angle_alpha   90.00
_cell.angle_beta   90.00
_cell.angle_gamma   90.00
#
_symmetry.space_group_name_H-M   'P 1'
#
loop_
_entity.id
_entity.type
_entity.pdbx_description
1 polymer ?
#
loop_
_entity_poly.entity_id
_entity_poly.type
_entity_poly.pdbx_seq_one_letter_code
_entity_poly.pdbx_strand_id
1 'polypeptide(L)'
;MKDRADEYVNRFRLIAMDMKYDDEALMKFFRDGLLESLQNKIMLRTDGAPKTLKDWYKLAVRYDNQYKLVMANRKKRELIKPKIAREKEVTVGQMLSKSDRKDYMIAGKCFNCAKTGHLSQDCPAKG
;
A
#
# COMPACT_ATOMS: atom_id res chain seq x y z
N MET A 1 10.59 15.34 -4.63
CA MET A 1 9.14 15.31 -4.34
C MET A 1 8.47 15.99 -5.51
N LYS A 2 7.64 15.28 -6.30
CA LYS A 2 6.81 15.99 -7.30
C LYS A 2 5.70 16.72 -6.53
N ASP A 3 5.47 17.99 -6.89
CA ASP A 3 4.42 18.83 -6.31
C ASP A 3 3.06 18.12 -6.35
N ARG A 4 2.16 18.45 -5.42
CA ARG A 4 0.82 17.84 -5.41
C ARG A 4 0.10 18.15 -6.72
N ALA A 5 -0.74 17.23 -7.19
CA ALA A 5 -1.38 17.40 -8.50
C ALA A 5 -2.24 18.68 -8.57
N ASP A 6 -2.85 19.12 -7.46
CA ASP A 6 -3.58 20.38 -7.36
C ASP A 6 -2.68 21.61 -7.55
N GLU A 7 -1.50 21.61 -6.94
CA GLU A 7 -0.53 22.69 -7.08
C GLU A 7 0.02 22.76 -8.51
N TYR A 8 0.35 21.61 -9.10
CA TYR A 8 0.78 21.52 -10.49
C TYR A 8 -0.30 22.04 -11.45
N VAL A 9 -1.57 21.63 -11.26
CA VAL A 9 -2.70 22.12 -12.07
C VAL A 9 -2.85 23.63 -11.97
N ASN A 10 -2.73 24.21 -10.77
CA ASN A 10 -2.86 25.65 -10.58
C ASN A 10 -1.73 26.42 -11.27
N ARG A 11 -0.48 25.98 -11.10
CA ARG A 11 0.69 26.58 -11.76
C ARG A 11 0.55 26.50 -13.28
N PHE A 12 0.17 25.33 -13.79
CA PHE A 12 0.01 25.12 -15.22
C PHE A 12 -1.13 25.97 -15.79
N ARG A 13 -2.24 26.16 -15.07
CA ARG A 13 -3.33 27.04 -15.50
C ARG A 13 -2.86 28.48 -15.70
N LEU A 14 -2.07 29.03 -14.78
CA LEU A 14 -1.56 30.39 -14.89
C LEU A 14 -0.68 30.55 -16.13
N ILE A 15 0.19 29.57 -16.38
CA ILE A 15 1.05 29.55 -17.56
C ILE A 15 0.21 29.41 -18.84
N ALA A 16 -0.74 28.48 -18.87
CA ALA A 16 -1.60 28.24 -20.02
C ALA A 16 -2.48 29.45 -20.40
N MET A 17 -2.82 30.31 -19.43
CA MET A 17 -3.55 31.55 -19.70
C MET A 17 -2.68 32.62 -20.38
N ASP A 18 -1.38 32.65 -20.10
CA ASP A 18 -0.45 33.61 -20.67
C ASP A 18 0.04 33.16 -22.06
N MET A 19 0.18 31.85 -22.25
CA MET A 19 0.66 31.26 -23.49
C MET A 19 -0.49 31.13 -24.52
N LYS A 20 -0.36 31.78 -25.68
CA LYS A 20 -1.30 31.67 -26.82
C LYS A 20 -1.22 30.32 -27.57
N TYR A 21 -1.00 29.22 -26.87
CA TYR A 21 -0.97 27.89 -27.47
C TYR A 21 -2.37 27.32 -27.66
N ASP A 22 -2.51 26.42 -28.62
CA ASP A 22 -3.72 25.64 -28.82
C ASP A 22 -3.91 24.60 -27.70
N ASP A 23 -5.17 24.20 -27.49
CA ASP A 23 -5.55 23.26 -26.43
C ASP A 23 -4.86 21.89 -26.57
N GLU A 24 -4.53 21.45 -27.80
CA GLU A 24 -3.89 20.16 -28.04
C GLU A 24 -2.42 20.17 -27.57
N ALA A 25 -1.69 21.22 -27.92
CA ALA A 25 -0.34 21.47 -27.41
C ALA A 25 -0.34 21.59 -25.89
N LEU A 26 -1.26 22.37 -25.31
CA LEU A 26 -1.38 22.52 -23.85
C LEU A 26 -1.69 21.19 -23.16
N MET A 27 -2.54 20.34 -23.73
CA MET A 27 -2.81 19.01 -23.20
C MET A 27 -1.57 18.12 -23.23
N LYS A 28 -0.78 18.16 -24.29
CA LYS A 28 0.48 17.40 -24.39
C LYS A 28 1.48 17.84 -23.31
N PHE A 29 1.74 19.14 -23.20
CA PHE A 29 2.64 19.68 -22.17
C PHE A 29 2.14 19.37 -20.75
N PHE A 30 0.83 19.50 -20.51
CA PHE A 30 0.25 19.17 -19.22
C PHE A 30 0.48 17.70 -18.86
N ARG A 31 0.23 16.80 -19.82
CA ARG A 31 0.40 15.35 -19.68
C ARG A 31 1.85 14.99 -19.35
N ASP A 32 2.82 15.61 -20.01
CA ASP A 32 4.24 15.31 -19.83
C ASP A 32 4.78 15.76 -18.46
N GLY A 33 4.20 16.81 -17.88
CA GLY A 33 4.57 17.25 -16.52
C GLY A 33 3.90 16.45 -15.38
N LEU A 34 2.97 15.53 -15.68
CA LEU A 34 2.35 14.69 -14.66
C LEU A 34 3.31 13.59 -14.14
N LEU A 35 2.91 12.96 -13.02
CA LEU A 35 3.48 11.68 -12.61
C LEU A 35 3.05 10.59 -13.59
N GLU A 36 3.98 9.74 -14.02
CA GLU A 36 3.70 8.62 -14.93
C GLU A 36 2.58 7.71 -14.41
N SER A 37 2.55 7.45 -13.09
CA SER A 37 1.48 6.66 -12.47
C SER A 37 0.10 7.31 -12.58
N LEU A 38 0.01 8.65 -12.50
CA LEU A 38 -1.24 9.38 -12.71
C LEU A 38 -1.61 9.41 -14.20
N GLN A 39 -0.63 9.65 -15.08
CA GLN A 39 -0.82 9.64 -16.53
C GLN A 39 -1.40 8.30 -17.00
N ASN A 40 -0.77 7.18 -16.61
CA ASN A 40 -1.23 5.83 -16.95
C ASN A 40 -2.64 5.57 -16.42
N LYS A 41 -2.92 5.97 -15.17
CA LYS A 41 -4.25 5.81 -14.57
C LYS A 41 -5.34 6.61 -15.30
N ILE A 42 -5.01 7.79 -15.82
CA ILE A 42 -5.93 8.62 -16.61
C ILE A 42 -6.12 8.04 -18.02
N MET A 43 -5.05 7.55 -18.66
CA MET A 43 -5.08 7.02 -20.02
C MET A 43 -5.77 5.66 -20.11
N LEU A 44 -5.67 4.82 -19.08
CA LEU A 44 -6.28 3.48 -19.02
C LEU A 44 -7.73 3.49 -18.51
N ARG A 45 -8.40 4.65 -18.51
CA ARG A 45 -9.82 4.73 -18.14
C ARG A 45 -10.70 4.07 -19.19
N THR A 46 -11.76 3.41 -18.73
CA THR A 46 -12.82 2.83 -19.58
C THR A 46 -13.55 3.88 -20.41
N ASP A 47 -13.69 5.09 -19.87
CA ASP A 47 -14.41 6.19 -20.52
C ASP A 47 -13.56 6.89 -21.62
N GLY A 48 -12.38 6.34 -21.92
CA GLY A 48 -11.44 6.87 -22.90
C GLY A 48 -10.55 8.01 -22.38
N ALA A 49 -9.65 8.44 -23.26
CA ALA A 49 -8.72 9.53 -23.01
C ALA A 49 -9.48 10.87 -22.84
N PRO A 50 -9.03 11.76 -21.94
CA PRO A 50 -9.65 13.07 -21.79
C PRO A 50 -9.44 13.91 -23.05
N LYS A 51 -10.52 14.53 -23.53
CA LYS A 51 -10.52 15.32 -24.78
C LYS A 51 -10.30 16.82 -24.54
N THR A 52 -10.39 17.26 -23.29
CA THR A 52 -10.23 18.67 -22.93
C THR A 52 -9.22 18.82 -21.81
N LEU A 53 -8.48 19.93 -21.82
CA LEU A 53 -7.53 20.30 -20.79
C LEU A 53 -8.20 20.39 -19.40
N LYS A 54 -9.46 20.83 -19.35
CA LYS A 54 -10.26 20.88 -18.13
C LYS A 54 -10.53 19.49 -17.54
N ASP A 55 -10.79 18.50 -18.38
CA ASP A 55 -11.01 17.12 -17.93
C ASP A 55 -9.71 16.49 -17.43
N TRP A 56 -8.59 16.79 -18.10
CA TRP A 56 -7.25 16.44 -17.62
C TRP A 56 -7.00 16.95 -16.20
N TYR A 57 -7.28 18.23 -15.93
CA TYR A 57 -7.14 18.81 -14.59
C TYR A 57 -7.99 18.10 -13.54
N LYS A 58 -9.28 17.89 -13.84
CA LYS A 58 -10.22 17.23 -12.92
C LYS A 58 -9.76 15.81 -12.58
N LEU A 59 -9.34 15.04 -13.58
CA LEU A 59 -8.93 13.65 -13.41
C LEU A 59 -7.60 13.54 -12.66
N ALA A 60 -6.63 14.41 -12.95
CA ALA A 60 -5.36 14.45 -12.22
C ALA A 60 -5.57 14.66 -10.72
N VAL A 61 -6.35 15.68 -10.35
CA VAL A 61 -6.67 15.96 -8.93
C VAL A 61 -7.46 14.81 -8.30
N ARG A 62 -8.45 14.27 -9.00
CA ARG A 62 -9.28 13.15 -8.49
C ARG A 62 -8.42 11.93 -8.17
N TYR A 63 -7.55 11.51 -9.07
CA TYR A 63 -6.74 10.31 -8.88
C TYR A 63 -5.63 10.49 -7.85
N ASP A 64 -5.03 11.68 -7.77
CA ASP A 64 -4.06 12.01 -6.72
C ASP A 64 -4.72 11.96 -5.34
N ASN A 65 -5.92 12.51 -5.19
CA ASN A 65 -6.68 12.45 -3.94
C ASN A 65 -7.09 11.01 -3.57
N GLN A 66 -7.46 10.18 -4.56
CA GLN A 66 -7.70 8.75 -4.32
C GLN A 66 -6.43 8.04 -3.82
N TYR A 67 -5.28 8.32 -4.42
CA TYR A 67 -4.01 7.76 -3.98
C TYR A 67 -3.68 8.17 -2.55
N LYS A 68 -3.84 9.46 -2.20
CA LYS A 68 -3.68 9.97 -0.83
C LYS A 68 -4.58 9.22 0.17
N LEU A 69 -5.84 8.98 -0.18
CA LEU A 69 -6.78 8.24 0.68
C LEU A 69 -6.32 6.79 0.91
N VAL A 70 -5.90 6.10 -0.15
CA VAL A 70 -5.38 4.72 -0.05
C VAL A 70 -4.13 4.67 0.83
N MET A 71 -3.20 5.60 0.64
CA MET A 71 -1.97 5.66 1.42
C MET A 71 -2.24 5.99 2.89
N ALA A 72 -3.18 6.90 3.18
CA ALA A 72 -3.59 7.22 4.54
C ALA A 72 -4.23 6.02 5.24
N ASN A 73 -5.09 5.26 4.55
CA ASN A 73 -5.72 4.05 5.09
C ASN A 73 -4.70 2.93 5.31
N ARG A 74 -3.73 2.76 4.41
CA ARG A 74 -2.63 1.81 4.59
C ARG A 74 -1.81 2.15 5.83
N LYS A 75 -1.42 3.41 6.00
CA LYS A 75 -0.69 3.87 7.19
C LYS A 75 -1.49 3.62 8.47
N LYS A 76 -2.80 3.88 8.48
CA LYS A 76 -3.68 3.54 9.61
C LYS A 76 -3.70 2.04 9.91
N ARG A 77 -3.83 1.17 8.90
CA ARG A 77 -3.79 -0.29 9.08
C ARG A 77 -2.43 -0.79 9.57
N GLU A 78 -1.33 -0.18 9.13
CA GLU A 78 0.01 -0.50 9.61
C GLU A 78 0.18 -0.14 11.10
N LEU A 79 -0.41 0.98 11.55
CA LEU A 79 -0.44 1.37 12.95
C LEU A 79 -1.38 0.49 13.80
N ILE A 80 -2.45 -0.02 13.22
CA ILE A 80 -3.48 -0.84 13.90
C ILE A 80 -3.18 -2.34 13.79
N LYS A 81 -2.01 -2.78 13.29
CA LYS A 81 -1.67 -4.22 13.26
C LYS A 81 -1.90 -4.83 14.64
N PRO A 82 -2.95 -5.67 14.83
CA PRO A 82 -3.15 -6.29 16.11
C PRO A 82 -1.99 -7.26 16.27
N LYS A 83 -1.35 -7.25 17.44
CA LYS A 83 -0.57 -8.40 17.89
C LYS A 83 -1.58 -9.53 18.10
N ILE A 84 -2.02 -10.18 17.02
CA ILE A 84 -2.75 -11.42 17.10
C ILE A 84 -1.72 -12.40 17.67
N ALA A 85 -1.76 -12.59 18.98
CA ALA A 85 -1.23 -13.78 19.61
C ALA A 85 -1.95 -14.94 18.93
N ARG A 86 -1.32 -15.47 17.89
CA ARG A 86 -1.84 -16.60 17.14
C ARG A 86 -1.72 -17.78 18.09
N GLU A 87 -2.80 -18.11 18.78
CA GLU A 87 -3.00 -19.44 19.35
C GLU A 87 -3.02 -20.40 18.16
N LYS A 88 -1.82 -20.86 17.77
CA LYS A 88 -1.67 -21.92 16.79
C LYS A 88 -2.17 -23.19 17.49
N GLU A 89 -3.34 -23.68 17.12
CA GLU A 89 -3.63 -25.11 17.28
C GLU A 89 -2.53 -25.89 16.56
N VAL A 90 -1.73 -26.60 17.36
CA VAL A 90 -0.55 -27.33 16.90
C VAL A 90 -1.01 -28.70 16.40
N THR A 91 -1.14 -28.86 15.09
CA THR A 91 -1.07 -30.20 14.49
C THR A 91 0.37 -30.71 14.64
N VAL A 92 0.51 -31.72 15.49
CA VAL A 92 1.76 -32.34 15.91
C VAL A 92 2.41 -33.04 14.70
N GLY A 93 3.53 -32.51 14.20
CA GLY A 93 4.32 -33.20 13.18
C GLY A 93 5.30 -32.37 12.35
N GLN A 94 5.22 -31.02 12.35
CA GLN A 94 6.14 -30.20 11.55
C GLN A 94 7.34 -29.69 12.35
N MET A 95 8.53 -29.83 11.76
CA MET A 95 9.79 -29.24 12.23
C MET A 95 9.61 -27.75 12.53
N LEU A 96 9.74 -27.38 13.81
CA LEU A 96 9.70 -25.99 14.26
C LEU A 96 10.84 -25.18 13.63
N SER A 97 10.53 -23.97 13.16
CA SER A 97 11.54 -23.03 12.68
C SER A 97 12.46 -22.59 13.83
N LYS A 98 13.67 -22.10 13.50
CA LYS A 98 14.64 -21.63 14.50
C LYS A 98 14.07 -20.50 15.41
N SER A 99 13.18 -19.66 14.88
CA SER A 99 12.52 -18.61 15.66
C SER A 99 11.47 -19.18 16.61
N ASP A 100 10.65 -20.12 16.16
CA ASP A 100 9.63 -20.76 17.02
C ASP A 100 10.31 -21.52 18.18
N ARG A 101 11.50 -22.11 17.96
CA ARG A 101 12.27 -22.78 19.02
C ARG A 101 12.68 -21.84 20.15
N LYS A 102 13.09 -20.60 19.84
CA LYS A 102 13.50 -19.62 20.85
C LYS A 102 12.30 -19.16 21.68
N ASP A 103 11.17 -18.92 21.04
CA ASP A 103 9.94 -18.52 21.72
C ASP A 103 9.42 -19.62 22.66
N TYR A 104 9.54 -20.88 22.27
CA TYR A 104 9.18 -22.02 23.12
C TYR A 104 10.11 -22.16 24.34
N MET A 105 11.41 -21.90 24.19
CA MET A 105 12.33 -21.87 25.33
C MET A 105 12.04 -20.73 26.28
N ILE A 106 11.75 -19.53 25.75
CA ILE A 106 11.37 -18.37 26.58
C ILE A 106 10.05 -18.63 27.31
N ALA A 107 9.08 -19.25 26.64
CA ALA A 107 7.78 -19.55 27.21
C ALA A 107 7.73 -20.83 28.06
N GLY A 108 8.83 -21.58 28.18
CA GLY A 108 8.87 -22.85 28.92
C GLY A 108 7.89 -23.90 28.39
N LYS A 109 7.65 -23.92 27.07
CA LYS A 109 6.71 -24.83 26.42
C LYS A 109 7.42 -26.09 25.94
N CYS A 110 6.81 -27.24 26.18
CA CYS A 110 7.21 -28.52 25.61
C CYS A 110 7.18 -28.46 24.08
N PHE A 111 8.25 -28.92 23.41
CA PHE A 111 8.30 -28.90 21.94
C PHE A 111 7.44 -30.00 21.30
N ASN A 112 6.99 -31.01 22.06
CA ASN A 112 6.15 -32.09 21.54
C ASN A 112 4.66 -31.76 21.61
N CYS A 113 4.20 -31.17 22.73
CA CYS A 113 2.77 -30.93 22.97
C CYS A 113 2.41 -29.46 23.18
N ALA A 114 3.37 -28.54 23.12
CA ALA A 114 3.21 -27.10 23.32
C ALA A 114 2.64 -26.66 24.69
N LYS A 115 2.46 -27.59 25.64
CA LYS A 115 2.06 -27.31 27.02
C LYS A 115 3.26 -26.84 27.85
N THR A 116 3.01 -25.98 28.83
CA THR A 116 4.02 -25.52 29.79
C THR A 116 4.15 -26.50 30.96
N GLY A 117 5.24 -26.38 31.73
CA GLY A 117 5.47 -27.17 32.95
C GLY A 117 6.29 -28.45 32.76
N HIS A 118 6.65 -28.80 31.52
CA HIS A 118 7.58 -29.88 31.22
C HIS A 118 8.30 -29.63 29.89
N LEU A 119 9.45 -30.27 29.67
CA LEU A 119 10.16 -30.25 28.39
C LEU A 119 9.83 -31.52 27.58
N SER A 120 10.24 -31.56 26.31
CA SER A 120 9.98 -32.70 25.42
C SER A 120 10.52 -34.05 25.90
N GLN A 121 11.41 -34.07 26.88
CA GLN A 121 11.92 -35.29 27.51
C GLN A 121 10.92 -35.86 28.52
N ASP A 122 10.26 -34.99 29.29
CA ASP A 122 9.28 -35.35 30.33
C ASP A 122 7.83 -35.22 29.83
N CYS A 123 7.63 -35.30 28.52
CA CYS A 123 6.32 -35.11 27.91
C CYS A 123 5.45 -36.35 28.12
N PRO A 124 4.32 -36.26 28.86
CA PRO A 124 3.46 -37.42 29.12
C PRO A 124 2.72 -37.92 27.87
N ALA A 125 2.73 -37.14 26.79
CA ALA A 125 2.22 -37.54 25.48
C ALA A 125 3.24 -38.33 24.63
N LYS A 126 4.47 -38.50 25.13
CA LYS A 126 5.47 -39.43 24.56
C LYS A 126 5.24 -40.80 25.20
N GLY A 127 4.22 -41.50 24.69
CA GLY A 127 4.14 -42.96 24.77
C GLY A 127 4.80 -43.54 23.53
#